data_AF-A0A7L4G5T0-F1
#
_entry.id   AF-A0A7L4G5T0-F1
#
_cell.length_a   1.000
_cell.length_b   1.000
_cell.length_c   1.000
_cell.angle_alpha   90.00
_cell.angle_beta   90.00
_cell.angle_gamma   90.00
#
_symmetry.space_group_name_H-M   'P 1'
#
loop_
_entity.id
_entity.type
_entity.pdbx_description
1 polymer ?
#
loop_
_entity_poly.entity_id
_entity_poly.type
_entity_poly.pdbx_seq_one_letter_code
_entity_poly.pdbx_strand_id
1 'polypeptide(L)'
;CSSSYFRTGEATTQNKLCALSNIESKDVPREQNYLTSSPNLYFFTSDKKSESAVTQSPVLKRLPLSERGKVAVSQIVDYLRHTTSRGSEDSGLEELCNMLDPDHKDISIDLETYHAIMKEWIEDCKRKWEDCATEEPTASMEDLEFKVHKNTSEAKKMHFRMNVTSGSLEAFGGDVSRGDMETSDLITCVADLQYNNQKLQEENNKLKLTLEAVDETNNKLLADNEDLQQQIKSIQHSVLKAKSLEEELEEAKNNMNLLEEKRQQILCQNKQLEKENQSLIIKITSLQEENIRNSVDTDELQKKILELSRSAAELQIQAHIYESTVVNKEASLIQKEQNIKELKLTIVEYSSIIETLRAEKNKLLEDIQHMQQDLISNGLSFPLLCKFNSDIPEGMNSLHCELELAQSSEITKTEWTCLDETLDREVLFLLQGPEYVGEKFKTLMQNLVSGRAQCE
;
A
#
# COMPACT_ATOMS: atom_id res chain seq x y z
N CYS A 1 18.50 -19.48 50.64
CA CYS A 1 18.73 -18.08 50.23
C CYS A 1 17.36 -17.44 50.04
N SER A 2 16.72 -16.87 51.07
CA SER A 2 17.02 -15.56 51.69
C SER A 2 16.92 -14.46 50.61
N SER A 3 16.11 -13.41 50.68
CA SER A 3 15.56 -12.68 51.83
C SER A 3 14.35 -11.84 51.41
N SER A 4 13.47 -11.66 52.38
CA SER A 4 12.41 -10.64 52.51
C SER A 4 12.92 -9.20 52.46
N TYR A 5 12.07 -8.26 52.01
CA TYR A 5 11.98 -6.90 52.56
C TYR A 5 10.53 -6.39 52.50
N PHE A 6 9.95 -6.24 53.69
CA PHE A 6 8.83 -5.36 54.00
C PHE A 6 9.31 -3.90 54.01
N ARG A 7 8.49 -2.96 53.52
CA ARG A 7 8.36 -1.65 54.17
C ARG A 7 6.99 -1.02 53.90
N THR A 8 6.29 -0.78 55.01
CA THR A 8 5.08 0.00 55.18
C THR A 8 5.35 1.51 55.07
N GLY A 9 4.32 2.26 54.71
CA GLY A 9 4.28 3.72 54.76
C GLY A 9 2.84 4.21 54.63
N GLU A 10 2.15 4.36 55.77
CA GLU A 10 0.86 5.03 55.90
C GLU A 10 1.04 6.55 55.79
N ALA A 11 0.09 7.22 55.11
CA ALA A 11 -0.29 8.60 55.42
C ALA A 11 -1.71 8.87 54.93
N THR A 12 -2.46 9.53 55.81
CA THR A 12 -3.91 9.58 55.95
C THR A 12 -4.50 10.85 55.35
N THR A 13 -5.84 10.86 55.18
CA THR A 13 -6.77 11.99 54.89
C THR A 13 -6.92 12.35 53.39
N GLN A 14 -8.11 12.54 52.82
CA GLN A 14 -9.28 13.23 53.35
C GLN A 14 -10.56 12.91 52.55
N ASN A 15 -11.67 12.75 53.27
CA ASN A 15 -13.05 12.63 52.80
C ASN A 15 -13.47 13.72 51.79
N LYS A 16 -14.25 13.34 50.77
CA LYS A 16 -15.40 14.13 50.25
C LYS A 16 -16.34 13.28 49.37
N LEU A 17 -17.38 12.81 50.05
CA LEU A 17 -18.81 12.76 49.67
C LEU A 17 -19.23 12.61 48.19
N CYS A 18 -20.03 11.57 48.01
CA CYS A 18 -20.99 11.31 46.95
C CYS A 18 -21.86 12.49 46.53
N ALA A 19 -22.21 12.54 45.24
CA ALA A 19 -23.48 13.08 44.78
C ALA A 19 -24.02 12.18 43.66
N LEU A 20 -25.15 11.55 43.94
CA LEU A 20 -26.03 10.86 43.01
C LEU A 20 -26.73 11.87 42.09
N SER A 21 -26.94 11.51 40.82
CA SER A 21 -28.21 11.79 40.15
C SER A 21 -28.39 10.92 38.91
N ASN A 22 -29.36 10.00 39.00
CA ASN A 22 -30.11 9.45 37.88
C ASN A 22 -30.82 10.56 37.10
N ILE A 23 -30.87 10.46 35.77
CA ILE A 23 -31.91 10.95 34.84
C ILE A 23 -31.69 10.11 33.55
N GLU A 24 -32.47 9.06 33.33
CA GLU A 24 -33.71 9.03 32.53
C GLU A 24 -33.47 8.71 31.04
N SER A 25 -33.97 7.54 30.64
CA SER A 25 -33.97 7.00 29.29
C SER A 25 -34.73 7.86 28.28
N LYS A 26 -34.18 8.00 27.07
CA LYS A 26 -34.98 8.19 25.84
C LYS A 26 -34.34 7.44 24.66
N ASP A 27 -35.00 6.38 24.24
CA ASP A 27 -34.90 5.80 22.90
C ASP A 27 -35.46 6.77 21.85
N VAL A 28 -34.77 6.91 20.70
CA VAL A 28 -35.28 7.03 19.31
C VAL A 28 -34.05 6.96 18.35
N PRO A 29 -34.12 6.27 17.20
CA PRO A 29 -32.94 5.87 16.43
C PRO A 29 -32.49 6.94 15.43
N ARG A 30 -31.19 6.93 15.09
CA ARG A 30 -30.62 7.76 14.02
C ARG A 30 -29.95 6.87 12.98
N GLU A 31 -30.68 6.57 11.91
CA GLU A 31 -30.07 6.28 10.62
C GLU A 31 -29.22 7.48 10.20
N GLN A 32 -27.93 7.27 9.95
CA GLN A 32 -27.13 8.18 9.15
C GLN A 32 -26.22 7.38 8.22
N ASN A 33 -26.65 7.34 6.97
CA ASN A 33 -25.84 7.05 5.81
C ASN A 33 -24.60 7.96 5.79
N TYR A 34 -23.41 7.37 5.70
CA TYR A 34 -22.19 8.08 5.32
C TYR A 34 -21.59 7.42 4.07
N LEU A 35 -21.98 7.98 2.92
CA LEU A 35 -21.21 7.99 1.69
C LEU A 35 -20.19 9.13 1.77
N THR A 36 -18.89 8.83 1.88
CA THR A 36 -17.77 9.73 1.56
C THR A 36 -16.60 8.82 1.15
N SER A 37 -16.29 8.60 -0.13
CA SER A 37 -15.61 9.48 -1.10
C SER A 37 -14.34 10.16 -0.58
N SER A 38 -13.20 9.66 -1.11
CA SER A 38 -11.89 10.31 -1.35
C SER A 38 -10.90 10.45 -0.18
N PRO A 39 -9.57 10.63 -0.45
CA PRO A 39 -8.71 10.01 -1.45
C PRO A 39 -7.37 9.48 -0.85
N ASN A 40 -6.64 8.67 -1.63
CA ASN A 40 -5.34 8.09 -1.30
C ASN A 40 -4.29 9.14 -0.86
N LEU A 41 -3.73 8.94 0.33
CA LEU A 41 -2.51 9.59 0.84
C LEU A 41 -1.33 8.61 0.63
N TYR A 42 -0.47 8.90 -0.33
CA TYR A 42 0.79 8.16 -0.52
C TYR A 42 1.83 8.64 0.50
N PHE A 43 2.28 7.74 1.37
CA PHE A 43 3.50 7.90 2.17
C PHE A 43 4.73 7.67 1.28
N PHE A 44 5.62 8.65 1.18
CA PHE A 44 7.00 8.44 0.70
C PHE A 44 7.89 8.04 1.88
N THR A 45 8.33 6.79 1.94
CA THR A 45 9.48 6.39 2.78
C THR A 45 10.75 6.46 1.94
N SER A 46 11.68 7.31 2.36
CA SER A 46 13.03 7.40 1.81
C SER A 46 13.87 6.25 2.35
N ASP A 47 14.28 5.31 1.50
CA ASP A 47 15.31 4.33 1.83
C ASP A 47 16.64 4.71 1.15
N LYS A 48 17.65 4.94 1.99
CA LYS A 48 19.05 4.99 1.59
C LYS A 48 19.65 3.59 1.68
N LYS A 49 20.26 3.07 0.60
CA LYS A 49 21.48 2.25 0.72
C LYS A 49 22.26 2.02 -0.58
N SER A 50 23.56 2.31 -0.48
CA SER A 50 24.74 1.59 -0.99
C SER A 50 24.78 1.01 -2.41
N GLU A 51 25.49 1.73 -3.28
CA GLU A 51 26.70 1.30 -4.02
C GLU A 51 26.86 -0.19 -4.38
N SER A 52 26.71 -0.50 -5.67
CA SER A 52 27.50 -1.53 -6.36
C SER A 52 27.70 -1.13 -7.82
N ALA A 53 28.95 -1.25 -8.28
CA ALA A 53 29.39 -0.88 -9.62
C ALA A 53 28.97 -1.94 -10.64
N VAL A 54 28.10 -1.56 -11.59
CA VAL A 54 27.89 -2.26 -12.86
C VAL A 54 27.62 -1.21 -13.93
N THR A 55 28.46 -1.23 -14.97
CA THR A 55 28.39 -0.55 -16.28
C THR A 55 27.14 0.32 -16.53
N GLN A 56 27.36 1.64 -16.53
CA GLN A 56 26.39 2.66 -16.90
C GLN A 56 25.97 2.53 -18.38
N SER A 57 24.74 2.08 -18.60
CA SER A 57 23.92 2.53 -19.74
C SER A 57 23.26 3.87 -19.33
N PRO A 58 23.12 4.87 -20.21
CA PRO A 58 22.57 6.17 -19.83
C PRO A 58 21.08 6.00 -19.52
N VAL A 59 20.77 5.81 -18.23
CA VAL A 59 19.41 5.93 -17.70
C VAL A 59 18.98 7.37 -17.95
N LEU A 60 17.99 7.54 -18.82
CA LEU A 60 17.26 8.79 -19.04
C LEU A 60 16.69 9.25 -17.69
N LYS A 61 17.44 10.07 -16.96
CA LYS A 61 16.97 10.68 -15.70
C LYS A 61 15.78 11.57 -16.05
N ARG A 62 14.56 11.16 -15.69
CA ARG A 62 13.41 12.06 -15.80
C ARG A 62 13.66 13.27 -14.91
N LEU A 63 13.48 14.48 -15.46
CA LEU A 63 13.52 15.73 -14.71
C LEU A 63 12.53 15.62 -13.53
N PRO A 64 12.94 15.94 -12.28
CA PRO A 64 12.04 15.92 -11.15
C PRO A 64 10.99 17.03 -11.34
N LEU A 65 9.75 16.63 -11.65
CA LEU A 65 8.65 17.58 -11.71
C LEU A 65 8.33 18.05 -10.28
N SER A 66 8.27 19.37 -10.08
CA SER A 66 7.64 19.93 -8.88
C SER A 66 6.14 19.55 -8.87
N GLU A 67 5.50 19.49 -7.69
CA GLU A 67 4.08 19.12 -7.48
C GLU A 67 3.06 19.91 -8.34
N ARG A 68 3.51 20.94 -9.07
CA ARG A 68 2.72 21.80 -9.94
C ARG A 68 2.97 21.61 -11.44
N GLY A 69 3.69 20.56 -11.86
CA GLY A 69 3.96 20.30 -13.29
C GLY A 69 4.87 21.34 -13.96
N LYS A 70 5.68 22.06 -13.18
CA LYS A 70 6.64 23.08 -13.63
C LYS A 70 8.07 22.67 -13.26
N VAL A 71 9.02 22.98 -14.13
CA VAL A 71 10.45 22.65 -13.97
C VAL A 71 11.28 23.92 -14.15
N ALA A 72 12.30 24.11 -13.29
CA ALA A 72 13.19 25.26 -13.37
C ALA A 72 14.08 25.19 -14.62
N VAL A 73 14.37 26.34 -15.25
CA VAL A 73 15.17 26.42 -16.49
C VAL A 73 16.56 25.83 -16.29
N SER A 74 17.19 26.10 -15.14
CA SER A 74 18.50 25.56 -14.76
C SER A 74 18.53 24.02 -14.86
N GLN A 75 17.49 23.36 -14.35
CA GLN A 75 17.38 21.90 -14.38
C GLN A 75 17.18 21.35 -15.79
N ILE A 76 16.37 22.03 -16.62
CA ILE A 76 16.14 21.67 -18.03
C ILE A 76 17.46 21.76 -18.82
N VAL A 77 18.18 22.87 -18.65
CA VAL A 77 19.46 23.12 -19.34
C VAL A 77 20.53 22.14 -18.88
N ASP A 78 20.65 21.87 -17.57
CA ASP A 78 21.57 20.88 -17.04
C ASP A 78 21.26 19.47 -17.55
N TYR A 79 19.98 19.11 -17.64
CA TYR A 79 19.56 17.84 -18.20
C TYR A 79 19.91 17.71 -19.68
N LEU A 80 19.66 18.76 -20.48
CA LEU A 80 20.03 18.79 -21.89
C LEU A 80 21.55 18.72 -22.06
N ARG A 81 22.32 19.42 -21.23
CA ARG A 81 23.79 19.36 -21.19
C ARG A 81 24.30 17.93 -20.99
N HIS A 82 23.71 17.22 -20.01
CA HIS A 82 24.10 15.85 -19.70
C HIS A 82 23.65 14.82 -20.74
N THR A 83 22.51 15.03 -21.41
CA THR A 83 21.98 14.07 -22.39
C THR A 83 22.55 14.25 -23.79
N THR A 84 22.91 15.48 -24.17
CA THR A 84 23.44 15.80 -25.50
C THR A 84 24.97 15.84 -25.55
N SER A 85 25.65 15.64 -24.40
CA SER A 85 27.12 15.72 -24.25
C SER A 85 27.70 17.05 -24.78
N ARG A 86 26.92 18.13 -24.71
CA ARG A 86 27.32 19.48 -25.12
C ARG A 86 27.98 20.22 -23.96
N GLY A 87 29.18 20.77 -24.17
CA GLY A 87 29.98 21.43 -23.13
C GLY A 87 29.49 22.84 -22.78
N SER A 88 30.12 23.49 -21.81
CA SER A 88 29.84 24.89 -21.41
C SER A 88 30.15 25.93 -22.50
N GLU A 89 30.81 25.52 -23.59
CA GLU A 89 31.16 26.37 -24.73
C GLU A 89 30.15 26.24 -25.90
N ASP A 90 29.07 25.48 -25.73
CA ASP A 90 28.05 25.32 -26.77
C ASP A 90 27.12 26.55 -26.84
N SER A 91 27.35 27.39 -27.85
CA SER A 91 26.56 28.59 -28.12
C SER A 91 25.08 28.30 -28.36
N GLY A 92 24.72 27.10 -28.82
CA GLY A 92 23.32 26.74 -29.09
C GLY A 92 22.51 26.48 -27.82
N LEU A 93 23.13 25.90 -26.78
CA LEU A 93 22.44 25.63 -25.51
C LEU A 93 22.26 26.91 -24.69
N GLU A 94 23.21 27.85 -24.79
CA GLU A 94 23.11 29.18 -24.18
C GLU A 94 21.98 30.01 -24.80
N GLU A 95 21.82 29.94 -26.12
CA GLU A 95 20.71 30.58 -26.83
C GLU A 95 19.34 30.01 -26.41
N LEU A 96 19.24 28.70 -26.25
CA LEU A 96 18.04 28.06 -25.69
C LEU A 96 17.76 28.52 -24.26
N CYS A 97 18.79 28.68 -23.43
CA CYS A 97 18.68 29.21 -22.07
C CYS A 97 18.10 30.64 -22.08
N ASN A 98 18.61 31.52 -22.96
CA ASN A 98 18.12 32.89 -23.12
C ASN A 98 16.66 32.97 -23.59
N MET A 99 16.20 32.01 -24.40
CA MET A 99 14.79 31.96 -24.83
C MET A 99 13.85 31.41 -23.75
N LEU A 100 14.35 30.51 -22.90
CA LEU A 100 13.59 29.97 -21.77
C LEU A 100 13.51 30.97 -20.61
N ASP A 101 14.58 31.72 -20.34
CA ASP A 101 14.67 32.68 -19.25
C ASP A 101 15.49 33.92 -19.63
N PRO A 102 14.86 34.91 -20.31
CA PRO A 102 15.53 36.13 -20.77
C PRO A 102 16.09 37.01 -19.65
N ASP A 103 15.55 36.85 -18.43
CA ASP A 103 15.92 37.63 -17.26
C ASP A 103 16.92 36.88 -16.34
N HIS A 104 17.30 35.65 -16.68
CA HIS A 104 18.13 34.75 -15.85
C HIS A 104 17.67 34.63 -14.38
N LYS A 105 16.36 34.58 -14.16
CA LYS A 105 15.73 34.49 -12.81
C LYS A 105 15.37 33.06 -12.39
N ASP A 106 15.76 32.07 -13.19
CA ASP A 106 15.45 30.64 -13.06
C ASP A 106 13.95 30.37 -12.91
N ILE A 107 13.17 30.84 -13.88
CA ILE A 107 11.72 30.76 -13.86
C ILE A 107 11.28 29.30 -14.03
N SER A 108 10.28 28.85 -13.27
CA SER A 108 9.69 27.52 -13.45
C SER A 108 8.76 27.51 -14.67
N ILE A 109 9.10 26.71 -15.67
CA ILE A 109 8.39 26.61 -16.96
C ILE A 109 7.47 25.38 -16.94
N ASP A 110 6.26 25.52 -17.47
CA ASP A 110 5.34 24.38 -17.67
C ASP A 110 5.63 23.64 -18.99
N LEU A 111 5.06 22.44 -19.11
CA LEU A 111 5.34 21.58 -20.27
C LEU A 111 4.91 22.21 -21.61
N GLU A 112 3.85 23.00 -21.62
CA GLU A 112 3.31 23.62 -22.84
C GLU A 112 4.21 24.76 -23.32
N THR A 113 4.65 25.62 -22.40
CA THR A 113 5.61 26.70 -22.68
C THR A 113 6.96 26.13 -23.12
N TYR A 114 7.44 25.06 -22.46
CA TYR A 114 8.65 24.36 -22.88
C TYR A 114 8.54 23.83 -24.32
N HIS A 115 7.43 23.17 -24.67
CA HIS A 115 7.22 22.68 -26.03
C HIS A 115 7.12 23.80 -27.07
N ALA A 116 6.51 24.94 -26.73
CA ALA A 116 6.41 26.09 -27.62
C ALA A 116 7.81 26.66 -27.92
N ILE A 117 8.61 26.90 -26.88
CA ILE A 117 9.96 27.46 -27.02
C ILE A 117 10.90 26.46 -27.70
N MET A 118 10.81 25.17 -27.38
CA MET A 118 11.63 24.14 -28.02
C MET A 118 11.30 24.01 -29.52
N LYS A 119 10.03 24.16 -29.93
CA LYS A 119 9.66 24.20 -31.35
C LYS A 119 10.26 25.40 -32.06
N GLU A 120 10.14 26.58 -31.46
CA GLU A 120 10.70 27.82 -32.00
C GLU A 120 12.23 27.74 -32.12
N TRP A 121 12.92 27.18 -31.13
CA TRP A 121 14.37 26.97 -31.20
C TRP A 121 14.77 25.98 -32.30
N ILE A 122 14.03 24.88 -32.47
CA ILE A 122 14.30 23.92 -33.54
C ILE A 122 14.09 24.57 -34.91
N GLU A 123 13.06 25.40 -35.07
CA GLU A 123 12.83 26.18 -36.28
C GLU A 123 13.95 27.21 -36.53
N ASP A 124 14.42 27.88 -35.48
CA ASP A 124 15.52 28.85 -35.59
C ASP A 124 16.85 28.17 -35.94
N CYS A 125 17.12 26.99 -35.37
CA CYS A 125 18.25 26.14 -35.76
C CYS A 125 18.17 25.71 -37.23
N LYS A 126 16.97 25.39 -37.74
CA LYS A 126 16.77 25.06 -39.16
C LYS A 126 17.02 26.26 -40.07
N ARG A 127 16.54 27.45 -39.70
CA ARG A 127 16.80 28.69 -40.44
C ARG A 127 18.28 29.04 -40.49
N LYS A 128 18.98 28.95 -39.36
CA LYS A 128 20.44 29.18 -39.30
C LYS A 128 21.22 28.17 -40.16
N TRP A 129 20.75 26.93 -40.26
CA TRP A 129 21.35 25.94 -41.13
C TRP A 129 21.13 26.24 -42.62
N GLU A 130 19.95 26.73 -42.99
CA GLU A 130 19.64 27.18 -44.36
C GLU A 130 20.41 28.46 -44.76
N ASP A 131 20.57 29.41 -43.84
CA ASP A 131 21.36 30.63 -44.09
C ASP A 131 22.87 30.33 -44.22
N CYS A 132 23.42 29.38 -43.44
CA CYS A 132 24.82 28.93 -43.59
C CYS A 132 25.06 28.05 -44.83
N ALA A 133 24.03 27.40 -45.40
CA ALA A 133 24.17 26.63 -46.63
C ALA A 133 24.28 27.51 -47.89
N THR A 134 24.08 28.82 -47.75
CA THR A 134 24.11 29.79 -48.86
C THR A 134 25.42 30.59 -48.92
N GLU A 135 26.33 30.42 -47.96
CA GLU A 135 27.71 30.93 -48.05
C GLU A 135 28.66 29.81 -48.48
N GLU A 136 29.05 29.82 -49.76
CA GLU A 136 30.07 28.92 -50.30
C GLU A 136 31.38 28.97 -49.50
N PRO A 137 31.94 27.79 -49.17
CA PRO A 137 33.37 27.58 -49.17
C PRO A 137 33.71 26.64 -50.32
N THR A 138 34.23 27.21 -51.38
CA THR A 138 34.93 26.54 -52.47
C THR A 138 35.90 25.48 -51.95
N ALA A 139 35.55 24.19 -52.06
CA ALA A 139 36.49 23.10 -52.33
C ALA A 139 35.77 21.75 -52.38
N SER A 140 35.86 21.13 -53.56
CA SER A 140 35.93 19.69 -53.77
C SER A 140 34.84 18.80 -53.14
N MET A 141 33.99 18.24 -53.98
CA MET A 141 33.99 16.80 -54.29
C MET A 141 32.64 16.39 -54.87
N GLU A 142 32.41 16.67 -56.15
CA GLU A 142 31.46 15.91 -56.98
C GLU A 142 32.10 15.67 -58.35
N ASP A 143 33.09 14.78 -58.35
CA ASP A 143 33.55 14.05 -59.52
C ASP A 143 33.03 12.62 -59.38
N LEU A 144 31.78 12.37 -59.80
CA LEU A 144 31.33 11.12 -60.44
C LEU A 144 29.81 11.17 -60.72
N GLU A 145 29.39 11.80 -61.82
CA GLU A 145 28.27 11.31 -62.67
C GLU A 145 28.06 12.22 -63.89
N PHE A 146 29.12 12.39 -64.68
CA PHE A 146 28.95 12.85 -66.06
C PHE A 146 29.98 12.18 -66.96
N LYS A 147 29.67 10.98 -67.47
CA LYS A 147 30.41 10.43 -68.59
C LYS A 147 29.53 9.64 -69.56
N VAL A 148 29.01 10.42 -70.52
CA VAL A 148 29.09 10.15 -71.96
C VAL A 148 28.57 8.78 -72.40
N HIS A 149 27.31 8.74 -72.85
CA HIS A 149 26.91 8.04 -74.09
C HIS A 149 25.80 8.85 -74.77
N LYS A 150 26.06 10.13 -75.03
CA LYS A 150 25.29 10.93 -75.99
C LYS A 150 26.12 11.05 -77.25
N ASN A 151 26.23 9.94 -77.96
CA ASN A 151 26.81 9.93 -79.28
C ASN A 151 25.69 10.35 -80.22
N THR A 152 25.74 11.63 -80.60
CA THR A 152 25.65 12.06 -82.01
C THR A 152 24.64 11.24 -82.82
N SER A 153 23.40 11.72 -83.00
CA SER A 153 23.08 12.66 -84.08
C SER A 153 24.22 12.81 -85.10
N GLU A 154 24.49 11.73 -85.80
CA GLU A 154 24.92 11.79 -87.19
C GLU A 154 23.79 11.22 -88.00
N ALA A 155 22.94 12.13 -88.47
CA ALA A 155 22.21 11.93 -89.70
C ALA A 155 23.22 11.30 -90.68
N LYS A 156 23.00 10.02 -90.99
CA LYS A 156 23.55 9.36 -92.17
C LYS A 156 22.83 9.98 -93.39
N LYS A 157 22.95 11.30 -93.54
CA LYS A 157 23.12 11.94 -94.83
C LYS A 157 24.28 11.17 -95.43
N MET A 158 23.95 10.19 -96.27
CA MET A 158 24.90 9.58 -97.16
C MET A 158 25.47 10.74 -97.97
N HIS A 159 26.58 11.28 -97.48
CA HIS A 159 27.36 12.25 -98.19
C HIS A 159 27.78 11.48 -99.44
N PHE A 160 27.15 11.83 -100.55
CA PHE A 160 27.57 11.47 -101.89
C PHE A 160 28.95 12.10 -102.08
N ARG A 161 29.98 11.50 -101.46
CA ARG A 161 31.37 11.87 -101.66
C ARG A 161 31.71 11.28 -103.01
N MET A 162 31.38 12.04 -104.05
CA MET A 162 31.96 11.82 -105.36
C MET A 162 33.47 11.93 -105.19
N ASN A 163 34.16 10.79 -105.12
CA ASN A 163 35.53 10.74 -105.60
C ASN A 163 35.43 10.83 -107.12
N VAL A 164 35.29 12.06 -107.61
CA VAL A 164 35.56 12.40 -108.99
C VAL A 164 37.07 12.27 -109.16
N THR A 165 37.54 11.07 -109.50
CA THR A 165 38.84 10.95 -110.15
C THR A 165 38.66 11.49 -111.56
N SER A 166 38.77 12.81 -111.70
CA SER A 166 39.03 13.47 -112.98
C SER A 166 40.40 13.04 -113.46
N GLY A 167 40.44 11.92 -114.19
CA GLY A 167 41.65 11.35 -114.78
C GLY A 167 41.44 11.08 -116.25
N SER A 168 41.89 12.03 -117.08
CA SER A 168 42.17 11.86 -118.52
C SER A 168 40.97 11.61 -119.45
N LEU A 169 40.21 12.68 -119.72
CA LEU A 169 39.47 12.81 -120.98
C LEU A 169 40.27 13.76 -121.90
N GLU A 170 41.35 13.24 -122.46
CA GLU A 170 42.01 13.85 -123.62
C GLU A 170 42.19 12.77 -124.69
N ALA A 171 41.99 13.18 -125.94
CA ALA A 171 42.22 12.45 -127.18
C ALA A 171 41.24 11.32 -127.51
N PHE A 172 40.13 11.67 -128.17
CA PHE A 172 39.92 11.31 -129.59
C PHE A 172 38.97 12.35 -130.20
N GLY A 173 39.56 13.50 -130.55
CA GLY A 173 39.04 14.33 -131.62
C GLY A 173 39.69 13.86 -132.93
N GLY A 174 38.87 13.68 -133.97
CA GLY A 174 39.31 13.28 -135.31
C GLY A 174 39.47 11.76 -135.44
N ASP A 175 38.89 11.08 -136.41
CA ASP A 175 38.37 11.51 -137.70
C ASP A 175 36.89 11.18 -137.86
N VAL A 176 36.13 12.10 -138.48
CA VAL A 176 34.91 11.72 -139.17
C VAL A 176 35.37 10.79 -140.30
N SER A 177 35.23 9.47 -140.11
CA SER A 177 35.41 8.50 -141.18
C SER A 177 34.41 8.82 -142.28
N ARG A 178 34.86 9.62 -143.24
CA ARG A 178 34.20 9.96 -144.47
C ARG A 178 34.46 8.82 -145.47
N GLY A 179 34.13 7.60 -145.05
CA GLY A 179 33.94 6.44 -145.90
C GLY A 179 32.46 6.12 -145.85
N ASP A 180 31.84 5.89 -147.02
CA ASP A 180 30.39 5.69 -147.21
C ASP A 180 29.78 4.79 -146.13
N MET A 181 29.28 5.41 -145.05
CA MET A 181 28.33 4.78 -144.15
C MET A 181 27.01 4.84 -144.90
N GLU A 182 26.66 3.74 -145.57
CA GLU A 182 25.38 3.61 -146.25
C GLU A 182 24.28 3.98 -145.23
N THR A 183 23.28 4.76 -145.65
CA THR A 183 22.19 5.23 -144.79
C THR A 183 21.56 4.11 -143.95
N SER A 184 21.66 2.86 -144.41
CA SER A 184 21.27 1.63 -143.71
C SER A 184 21.99 1.39 -142.37
N ASP A 185 23.31 1.62 -142.30
CA ASP A 185 24.10 1.37 -141.08
C ASP A 185 23.83 2.43 -139.99
N LEU A 186 23.64 3.69 -140.41
CA LEU A 186 23.22 4.77 -139.50
C LEU A 186 21.80 4.54 -138.97
N ILE A 187 20.87 4.11 -139.82
CA ILE A 187 19.49 3.75 -139.41
C ILE A 187 19.52 2.59 -138.40
N THR A 188 20.36 1.58 -138.63
CA THR A 188 20.52 0.43 -137.70
C THR A 188 21.08 0.88 -136.36
N CYS A 189 22.14 1.70 -136.35
CA CYS A 189 22.70 2.25 -135.11
C CYS A 189 21.68 3.12 -134.35
N VAL A 190 20.91 3.94 -135.05
CA VAL A 190 19.84 4.75 -134.44
C VAL A 190 18.74 3.86 -133.85
N ALA A 191 18.34 2.78 -134.52
CA ALA A 191 17.34 1.84 -134.02
C ALA A 191 17.82 1.10 -132.75
N ASP A 192 19.08 0.66 -132.73
CA ASP A 192 19.68 0.03 -131.54
C ASP A 192 19.78 1.00 -130.37
N LEU A 193 20.16 2.26 -130.63
CA LEU A 193 20.19 3.31 -129.59
C LEU A 193 18.78 3.61 -129.07
N GLN A 194 17.77 3.69 -129.94
CA GLN A 194 16.38 3.89 -129.53
C GLN A 194 15.87 2.70 -128.69
N TYR A 195 16.17 1.47 -129.09
CA TYR A 195 15.84 0.28 -128.32
C TYR A 195 16.55 0.27 -126.96
N ASN A 196 17.84 0.58 -126.92
CA ASN A 196 18.62 0.67 -125.68
C ASN A 196 18.11 1.79 -124.76
N ASN A 197 17.70 2.93 -125.32
CA ASN A 197 17.12 4.04 -124.55
C ASN A 197 15.76 3.65 -123.95
N GLN A 198 14.89 3.01 -124.73
CA GLN A 198 13.61 2.48 -124.26
C GLN A 198 13.81 1.45 -123.13
N LYS A 199 14.76 0.52 -123.30
CA LYS A 199 15.12 -0.46 -122.27
C LYS A 199 15.67 0.19 -121.00
N LEU A 200 16.52 1.21 -121.13
CA LEU A 200 17.00 2.00 -119.98
C LEU A 200 15.87 2.76 -119.29
N GLN A 201 14.88 3.25 -120.05
CA GLN A 201 13.72 3.93 -119.48
C GLN A 201 12.80 2.97 -118.72
N GLU A 202 12.60 1.75 -119.24
CA GLU A 202 11.87 0.69 -118.54
C GLU A 202 12.58 0.27 -117.25
N GLU A 203 13.90 0.05 -117.29
CA GLU A 203 14.67 -0.27 -116.09
C GLU A 203 14.69 0.91 -115.10
N ASN A 204 14.77 2.16 -115.55
CA ASN A 204 14.64 3.34 -114.68
C ASN A 204 13.26 3.41 -114.01
N ASN A 205 12.18 3.13 -114.74
CA ASN A 205 10.83 3.10 -114.18
C ASN A 205 10.69 1.97 -113.15
N LYS A 206 11.27 0.79 -113.42
CA LYS A 206 11.30 -0.33 -112.49
C LYS A 206 12.09 0.00 -111.23
N LEU A 207 13.28 0.61 -111.36
CA LEU A 207 14.07 1.08 -110.24
C LEU A 207 13.31 2.12 -109.40
N LYS A 208 12.62 3.06 -110.05
CA LYS A 208 11.78 4.04 -109.37
C LYS A 208 10.66 3.39 -108.55
N LEU A 209 9.93 2.43 -109.12
CA LEU A 209 8.90 1.68 -108.38
C LEU A 209 9.49 0.90 -107.21
N THR A 210 10.66 0.27 -107.39
CA THR A 210 11.34 -0.42 -106.27
C THR A 210 11.81 0.55 -105.20
N LEU A 211 12.26 1.75 -105.58
CA LEU A 211 12.67 2.79 -104.65
C LEU A 211 11.46 3.29 -103.85
N GLU A 212 10.34 3.60 -104.51
CA GLU A 212 9.10 4.01 -103.86
C GLU A 212 8.57 2.93 -102.89
N ALA A 213 8.64 1.65 -103.28
CA ALA A 213 8.28 0.54 -102.39
C ALA A 213 9.23 0.44 -101.18
N VAL A 214 10.53 0.62 -101.38
CA VAL A 214 11.51 0.65 -100.28
C VAL A 214 11.27 1.84 -99.36
N ASP A 215 11.03 3.03 -99.89
CA ASP A 215 10.73 4.24 -99.11
C ASP A 215 9.46 4.07 -98.27
N GLU A 216 8.39 3.49 -98.82
CA GLU A 216 7.17 3.18 -98.07
C GLU A 216 7.44 2.19 -96.93
N THR A 217 8.21 1.13 -97.20
CA THR A 217 8.57 0.17 -96.14
C THR A 217 9.46 0.81 -95.07
N ASN A 218 10.35 1.73 -95.43
CA ASN A 218 11.22 2.43 -94.50
C ASN A 218 10.44 3.42 -93.62
N ASN A 219 9.47 4.15 -94.20
CA ASN A 219 8.57 5.03 -93.45
C ASN A 219 7.74 4.23 -92.43
N LYS A 220 7.23 3.05 -92.84
CA LYS A 220 6.53 2.15 -91.92
C LYS A 220 7.43 1.67 -90.78
N LEU A 221 8.66 1.25 -91.08
CA LEU A 221 9.62 0.83 -90.05
C LEU A 221 9.99 1.97 -89.10
N LEU A 222 10.05 3.22 -89.59
CA LEU A 222 10.30 4.38 -88.76
C LEU A 222 9.14 4.63 -87.79
N ALA A 223 7.90 4.57 -88.26
CA ALA A 223 6.71 4.67 -87.41
C ALA A 223 6.66 3.53 -86.36
N ASP A 224 6.92 2.29 -86.76
CA ASP A 224 7.00 1.15 -85.84
C ASP A 224 8.11 1.36 -84.78
N ASN A 225 9.23 1.98 -85.14
CA ASN A 225 10.32 2.30 -84.20
C ASN A 225 9.90 3.39 -83.20
N GLU A 226 9.21 4.44 -83.65
CA GLU A 226 8.66 5.49 -82.77
C GLU A 226 7.65 4.92 -81.78
N ASP A 227 6.74 4.06 -82.24
CA ASP A 227 5.76 3.37 -81.40
C ASP A 227 6.44 2.48 -80.35
N LEU A 228 7.46 1.69 -80.75
CA LEU A 228 8.24 0.88 -79.82
C LEU A 228 8.98 1.74 -78.78
N GLN A 229 9.55 2.88 -79.19
CA GLN A 229 10.18 3.80 -78.25
C GLN A 229 9.18 4.38 -77.25
N GLN A 230 7.97 4.72 -77.70
CA GLN A 230 6.91 5.19 -76.80
C GLN A 230 6.45 4.09 -75.84
N GLN A 231 6.33 2.85 -76.32
CA GLN A 231 6.05 1.69 -75.47
C GLN A 231 7.13 1.47 -74.41
N ILE A 232 8.42 1.55 -74.78
CA ILE A 232 9.54 1.43 -73.84
C ILE A 232 9.46 2.52 -72.76
N LYS A 233 9.20 3.77 -73.13
CA LYS A 233 9.05 4.88 -72.16
C LYS A 233 7.88 4.64 -71.20
N SER A 234 6.74 4.17 -71.72
CA SER A 234 5.58 3.83 -70.90
C SER A 234 5.88 2.68 -69.92
N ILE A 235 6.58 1.64 -70.38
CA ILE A 235 7.01 0.51 -69.55
C ILE A 235 8.03 0.97 -68.49
N GLN A 236 8.98 1.83 -68.85
CA GLN A 236 9.93 2.38 -67.88
C GLN A 236 9.22 3.18 -66.78
N HIS A 237 8.24 4.02 -67.15
CA HIS A 237 7.45 4.76 -66.19
C HIS A 237 6.63 3.84 -65.27
N SER A 238 6.01 2.78 -65.81
CA SER A 238 5.25 1.82 -64.99
C SER A 238 6.16 1.02 -64.06
N VAL A 239 7.37 0.66 -64.48
CA VAL A 239 8.38 -0.01 -63.64
C VAL A 239 8.83 0.89 -62.49
N LEU A 240 9.09 2.17 -62.74
CA LEU A 240 9.45 3.11 -61.66
C LEU A 240 8.32 3.25 -60.63
N LYS A 241 7.07 3.35 -61.10
CA LYS A 241 5.90 3.38 -60.22
C LYS A 241 5.77 2.08 -59.40
N ALA A 242 6.02 0.92 -60.01
CA ALA A 242 5.99 -0.36 -59.29
C ALA A 242 7.06 -0.44 -58.20
N LYS A 243 8.27 0.06 -58.44
CA LYS A 243 9.34 0.12 -57.42
C LYS A 243 8.98 1.00 -56.23
N SER A 244 8.42 2.19 -56.49
CA SER A 244 7.93 3.07 -55.43
C SER A 244 6.86 2.40 -54.55
N LEU A 245 5.93 1.68 -55.17
CA LEU A 245 4.89 0.94 -54.43
C LEU A 245 5.47 -0.26 -53.64
N GLU A 246 6.52 -0.89 -54.14
CA GLU A 246 7.24 -1.96 -53.44
C GLU A 246 7.93 -1.42 -52.17
N GLU A 247 8.55 -0.25 -52.26
CA GLU A 247 9.15 0.45 -51.11
C GLU A 247 8.09 0.84 -50.07
N GLU A 248 6.96 1.43 -50.49
CA GLU A 248 5.83 1.75 -49.61
C GLU A 248 5.25 0.50 -48.93
N LEU A 249 5.18 -0.63 -49.62
CA LEU A 249 4.70 -1.90 -49.07
C LEU A 249 5.66 -2.44 -48.01
N GLU A 250 6.97 -2.39 -48.25
CA GLU A 250 7.96 -2.87 -47.29
C GLU A 250 8.01 -1.95 -46.05
N GLU A 251 7.84 -0.64 -46.21
CA GLU A 251 7.69 0.29 -45.08
C GLU A 251 6.43 -0.03 -44.26
N ALA A 252 5.28 -0.23 -44.93
CA ALA A 252 4.03 -0.59 -44.25
C ALA A 252 4.16 -1.92 -43.49
N LYS A 253 4.87 -2.89 -44.05
CA LYS A 253 5.15 -4.18 -43.40
C LYS A 253 6.05 -4.02 -42.17
N ASN A 254 7.08 -3.18 -42.24
CA ASN A 254 7.93 -2.87 -41.10
C ASN A 254 7.14 -2.17 -39.98
N ASN A 255 6.28 -1.20 -40.34
CA ASN A 255 5.40 -0.51 -39.39
C ASN A 255 4.40 -1.46 -38.73
N MET A 256 3.81 -2.38 -39.51
CA MET A 256 2.93 -3.42 -38.99
C MET A 256 3.64 -4.32 -37.99
N ASN A 257 4.86 -4.76 -38.29
CA ASN A 257 5.66 -5.59 -37.38
C ASN A 257 5.97 -4.86 -36.07
N LEU A 258 6.40 -3.60 -36.14
CA LEU A 258 6.65 -2.77 -34.95
C LEU A 258 5.39 -2.58 -34.09
N LEU A 259 4.24 -2.36 -34.71
CA LEU A 259 2.98 -2.19 -34.00
C LEU A 259 2.54 -3.51 -33.34
N GLU A 260 2.74 -4.63 -34.02
CA GLU A 260 2.48 -5.96 -33.47
C GLU A 260 3.37 -6.27 -32.27
N GLU A 261 4.66 -5.94 -32.32
CA GLU A 261 5.57 -6.06 -31.18
C GLU A 261 5.12 -5.20 -29.98
N LYS A 262 4.75 -3.94 -30.22
CA LYS A 262 4.17 -3.06 -29.17
C LYS A 262 2.88 -3.64 -28.59
N ARG A 263 2.02 -4.21 -29.43
CA ARG A 263 0.78 -4.87 -29.00
C ARG A 263 1.09 -6.06 -28.08
N GLN A 264 2.07 -6.89 -28.43
CA GLN A 264 2.50 -8.01 -27.59
C GLN A 264 3.11 -7.53 -26.27
N GLN A 265 3.90 -6.46 -26.29
CA GLN A 265 4.46 -5.88 -25.06
C GLN A 265 3.37 -5.40 -24.10
N ILE A 266 2.38 -4.65 -24.60
CA ILE A 266 1.25 -4.17 -23.80
C ILE A 266 0.43 -5.35 -23.27
N LEU A 267 0.23 -6.40 -24.08
CA LEU A 267 -0.47 -7.61 -23.65
C LEU A 267 0.26 -8.33 -22.50
N CYS A 268 1.59 -8.45 -22.58
CA CYS A 268 2.41 -9.00 -21.50
C CYS A 268 2.33 -8.16 -20.22
N GLN A 269 2.39 -6.82 -20.34
CA GLN A 269 2.24 -5.91 -19.20
C GLN A 269 0.86 -6.03 -18.54
N ASN A 270 -0.22 -6.06 -19.34
CA ASN A 270 -1.58 -6.25 -18.84
C ASN A 270 -1.72 -7.57 -18.09
N LYS A 271 -1.18 -8.66 -18.63
CA LYS A 271 -1.19 -9.98 -17.96
C LYS A 271 -0.43 -9.97 -16.63
N GLN A 272 0.65 -9.19 -16.53
CA GLN A 272 1.38 -9.04 -15.27
C GLN A 272 0.58 -8.23 -14.25
N LEU A 273 0.02 -7.09 -14.65
CA LEU A 273 -0.85 -6.27 -13.80
C LEU A 273 -2.08 -7.04 -13.33
N GLU A 274 -2.65 -7.91 -14.17
CA GLU A 274 -3.77 -8.78 -13.78
C GLU A 274 -3.38 -9.75 -12.66
N LYS A 275 -2.18 -10.35 -12.71
CA LYS A 275 -1.66 -11.20 -11.64
C LYS A 275 -1.41 -10.42 -10.34
N GLU A 276 -0.87 -9.21 -10.44
CA GLU A 276 -0.66 -8.34 -9.28
C GLU A 276 -1.99 -7.89 -8.66
N ASN A 277 -2.99 -7.56 -9.49
CA ASN A 277 -4.33 -7.27 -9.00
C ASN A 277 -4.95 -8.48 -8.29
N GLN A 278 -4.82 -9.68 -8.86
CA GLN A 278 -5.30 -10.91 -8.21
C GLN A 278 -4.60 -11.17 -6.87
N SER A 279 -3.28 -10.96 -6.79
CA SER A 279 -2.53 -11.16 -5.53
C SER A 279 -2.92 -10.12 -4.46
N LEU A 280 -3.14 -8.86 -4.86
CA LEU A 280 -3.63 -7.81 -3.98
C LEU A 280 -5.04 -8.11 -3.47
N ILE A 281 -5.95 -8.60 -4.33
CA ILE A 281 -7.29 -9.04 -3.91
C ILE A 281 -7.19 -10.14 -2.85
N ILE A 282 -6.36 -11.15 -3.06
CA ILE A 282 -6.15 -12.23 -2.07
C ILE A 282 -5.62 -11.65 -0.75
N LYS A 283 -4.68 -10.70 -0.79
CA LYS A 283 -4.13 -10.08 0.41
C LYS A 283 -5.17 -9.25 1.15
N ILE A 284 -6.01 -8.50 0.43
CA ILE A 284 -7.13 -7.74 1.02
C ILE A 284 -8.09 -8.68 1.72
N THR A 285 -8.51 -9.78 1.08
CA THR A 285 -9.41 -10.76 1.70
C THR A 285 -8.80 -11.39 2.96
N SER A 286 -7.52 -11.78 2.91
CA SER A 286 -6.81 -12.33 4.08
C SER A 286 -6.76 -11.35 5.26
N LEU A 287 -6.51 -10.06 4.99
CA LEU A 287 -6.52 -9.02 6.03
C LEU A 287 -7.91 -8.75 6.56
N GLN A 288 -8.95 -8.80 5.71
CA GLN A 288 -10.34 -8.66 6.14
C GLN A 288 -10.74 -9.82 7.07
N GLU A 289 -10.36 -11.05 6.76
CA GLU A 289 -10.60 -12.21 7.62
C GLU A 289 -9.88 -12.09 8.97
N GLU A 290 -8.64 -11.59 8.99
CA GLU A 290 -7.90 -11.34 10.22
C GLU A 290 -8.55 -10.26 11.07
N ASN A 291 -9.03 -9.18 10.45
CA ASN A 291 -9.73 -8.11 11.14
C ASN A 291 -11.05 -8.62 11.77
N ILE A 292 -11.81 -9.46 11.05
CA ILE A 292 -13.00 -10.11 11.59
C ILE A 292 -12.66 -10.99 12.79
N ARG A 293 -11.60 -11.81 12.72
CA ARG A 293 -11.15 -12.61 13.87
C ARG A 293 -10.78 -11.74 15.07
N ASN A 294 -9.98 -10.70 14.86
CA ASN A 294 -9.55 -9.79 15.92
C ASN A 294 -10.75 -9.05 16.56
N SER A 295 -11.76 -8.70 15.77
CA SER A 295 -13.01 -8.13 16.28
C SER A 295 -13.74 -9.09 17.22
N VAL A 296 -13.87 -10.36 16.82
CA VAL A 296 -14.52 -11.39 17.64
C VAL A 296 -13.75 -11.63 18.95
N ASP A 297 -12.42 -11.72 18.89
CA ASP A 297 -11.58 -11.90 20.08
C ASP A 297 -11.70 -10.69 21.02
N THR A 298 -11.77 -9.47 20.47
CA THR A 298 -11.98 -8.24 21.23
C THR A 298 -13.34 -8.25 21.94
N ASP A 299 -14.41 -8.65 21.26
CA ASP A 299 -15.74 -8.77 21.84
C ASP A 299 -15.79 -9.80 22.98
N GLU A 300 -15.10 -10.94 22.81
CA GLU A 300 -14.99 -11.95 23.87
C GLU A 300 -14.23 -11.43 25.09
N LEU A 301 -13.13 -10.71 24.89
CA LEU A 301 -12.38 -10.07 25.98
C LEU A 301 -13.22 -9.00 26.69
N GLN A 302 -13.97 -8.17 25.96
CA GLN A 302 -14.88 -7.21 26.56
C GLN A 302 -15.93 -7.89 27.43
N LYS A 303 -16.51 -9.01 26.96
CA LYS A 303 -17.46 -9.80 27.76
C LYS A 303 -16.82 -10.31 29.06
N LYS A 304 -15.58 -10.82 29.00
CA LYS A 304 -14.82 -11.26 30.20
C LYS A 304 -14.54 -10.10 31.16
N ILE A 305 -14.18 -8.92 30.64
CA ILE A 305 -13.97 -7.71 31.46
C ILE A 305 -15.26 -7.31 32.18
N LEU A 306 -16.40 -7.33 31.49
CA LEU A 306 -17.70 -7.01 32.09
C LEU A 306 -18.09 -8.02 33.17
N GLU A 307 -17.83 -9.32 32.95
CA GLU A 307 -18.09 -10.36 33.94
C GLU A 307 -17.22 -10.20 35.19
N LEU A 308 -15.90 -9.99 35.01
CA LEU A 308 -14.99 -9.72 36.13
C LEU A 308 -15.37 -8.46 36.90
N SER A 309 -15.79 -7.40 36.20
CA SER A 309 -16.25 -6.15 36.82
C SER A 309 -17.50 -6.36 37.66
N ARG A 310 -18.44 -7.20 37.18
CA ARG A 310 -19.64 -7.59 37.94
C ARG A 310 -19.26 -8.33 39.20
N SER A 311 -18.41 -9.36 39.11
CA SER A 311 -17.95 -10.12 40.28
C SER A 311 -17.19 -9.26 41.28
N ALA A 312 -16.39 -8.30 40.81
CA ALA A 312 -15.70 -7.34 41.68
C ALA A 312 -16.70 -6.46 42.47
N ALA A 313 -17.76 -5.98 41.81
CA ALA A 313 -18.81 -5.21 42.49
C ALA A 313 -19.59 -6.05 43.51
N GLU A 314 -19.89 -7.30 43.20
CA GLU A 314 -20.53 -8.25 44.13
C GLU A 314 -19.67 -8.49 45.37
N LEU A 315 -18.37 -8.73 45.18
CA LEU A 315 -17.41 -8.90 46.29
C LEU A 315 -17.26 -7.61 47.11
N GLN A 316 -17.30 -6.43 46.48
CA GLN A 316 -17.26 -5.15 47.19
C GLN A 316 -18.49 -4.96 48.08
N ILE A 317 -19.69 -5.32 47.59
CA ILE A 317 -20.92 -5.29 48.38
C ILE A 317 -20.81 -6.27 49.56
N GLN A 318 -20.32 -7.48 49.31
CA GLN A 318 -20.14 -8.48 50.36
C GLN A 318 -19.15 -8.03 51.44
N ALA A 319 -18.03 -7.39 51.05
CA ALA A 319 -17.07 -6.82 51.97
C ALA A 319 -17.70 -5.74 52.88
N HIS A 320 -18.51 -4.83 52.31
CA HIS A 320 -19.21 -3.80 53.08
C HIS A 320 -20.22 -4.40 54.08
N ILE A 321 -20.92 -5.49 53.71
CA ILE A 321 -21.84 -6.20 54.62
C ILE A 321 -21.07 -6.79 55.81
N TYR A 322 -19.92 -7.43 55.56
CA TYR A 322 -19.10 -7.99 56.63
C TYR A 322 -18.51 -6.89 57.52
N GLU A 323 -18.03 -5.80 56.95
CA GLU A 323 -17.51 -4.64 57.69
C GLU A 323 -18.58 -4.07 58.65
N SER A 324 -19.80 -3.85 58.16
CA SER A 324 -20.92 -3.40 58.99
C SER A 324 -21.26 -4.40 60.11
N THR A 325 -21.21 -5.70 59.81
CA THR A 325 -21.45 -6.75 60.81
C THR A 325 -20.38 -6.75 61.90
N VAL A 326 -19.11 -6.61 61.53
CA VAL A 326 -17.98 -6.52 62.47
C VAL A 326 -18.11 -5.28 63.34
N VAL A 327 -18.40 -4.11 62.77
CA VAL A 327 -18.61 -2.86 63.53
C VAL A 327 -19.76 -3.01 64.54
N ASN A 328 -20.87 -3.65 64.16
CA ASN A 328 -21.99 -3.92 65.08
C ASN A 328 -21.59 -4.86 66.22
N LYS A 329 -20.81 -5.91 65.93
CA LYS A 329 -20.30 -6.84 66.95
C LYS A 329 -19.32 -6.14 67.89
N GLU A 330 -18.44 -5.29 67.37
CA GLU A 330 -17.50 -4.49 68.16
C GLU A 330 -18.25 -3.55 69.12
N ALA A 331 -19.28 -2.83 68.64
CA ALA A 331 -20.11 -1.99 69.49
C ALA A 331 -20.80 -2.79 70.62
N SER A 332 -21.32 -3.99 70.30
CA SER A 332 -21.91 -4.88 71.30
C SER A 332 -20.87 -5.38 72.32
N LEU A 333 -19.65 -5.69 71.87
CA LEU A 333 -18.54 -6.10 72.73
C LEU A 333 -18.16 -4.98 73.70
N ILE A 334 -17.98 -3.75 73.21
CA ILE A 334 -17.67 -2.57 74.02
C ILE A 334 -18.76 -2.33 75.07
N GLN A 335 -20.04 -2.46 74.70
CA GLN A 335 -21.15 -2.33 75.66
C GLN A 335 -21.09 -3.41 76.75
N LYS A 336 -20.81 -4.66 76.39
CA LYS A 336 -20.63 -5.74 77.38
C LYS A 336 -19.45 -5.46 78.30
N GLU A 337 -18.35 -4.94 77.78
CA GLU A 337 -17.19 -4.56 78.58
C GLU A 337 -17.52 -3.45 79.59
N GLN A 338 -18.30 -2.45 79.17
CA GLN A 338 -18.79 -1.38 80.06
C GLN A 338 -19.67 -1.93 81.18
N ASN A 339 -20.64 -2.80 80.85
CA ASN A 339 -21.48 -3.46 81.86
C ASN A 339 -20.64 -4.28 82.85
N ILE A 340 -19.60 -4.98 82.38
CA ILE A 340 -18.67 -5.71 83.24
C ILE A 340 -17.92 -4.76 84.19
N LYS A 341 -17.48 -3.58 83.71
CA LYS A 341 -16.83 -2.57 84.57
C LYS A 341 -17.78 -2.05 85.66
N GLU A 342 -19.03 -1.78 85.31
CA GLU A 342 -20.08 -1.37 86.26
C GLU A 342 -20.37 -2.46 87.30
N LEU A 343 -20.52 -3.72 86.87
CA LEU A 343 -20.69 -4.86 87.77
C LEU A 343 -19.49 -5.03 88.72
N LYS A 344 -18.26 -4.81 88.25
CA LYS A 344 -17.07 -4.83 89.12
C LYS A 344 -17.11 -3.73 90.18
N LEU A 345 -17.54 -2.53 89.83
CA LEU A 345 -17.68 -1.42 90.78
C LEU A 345 -18.72 -1.74 91.86
N THR A 346 -19.89 -2.26 91.47
CA THR A 346 -20.93 -2.63 92.45
C THR A 346 -20.49 -3.77 93.38
N ILE A 347 -19.71 -4.73 92.89
CA ILE A 347 -19.11 -5.78 93.75
C ILE A 347 -18.15 -5.16 94.79
N VAL A 348 -17.34 -4.18 94.39
CA VAL A 348 -16.43 -3.48 95.33
C VAL A 348 -17.23 -2.71 96.39
N GLU A 349 -18.30 -2.02 96.00
CA GLU A 349 -19.19 -1.33 96.92
C GLU A 349 -19.83 -2.31 97.93
N TYR A 350 -20.42 -3.41 97.46
CA TYR A 350 -20.98 -4.44 98.34
C TYR A 350 -19.93 -5.07 99.25
N SER A 351 -18.72 -5.31 98.74
CA SER A 351 -17.61 -5.82 99.56
C SER A 351 -17.26 -4.85 100.69
N SER A 352 -17.21 -3.55 100.41
CA SER A 352 -17.00 -2.51 101.43
C SER A 352 -18.11 -2.51 102.48
N ILE A 353 -19.38 -2.59 102.05
CA ILE A 353 -20.53 -2.67 102.97
C ILE A 353 -20.39 -3.90 103.88
N ILE A 354 -20.06 -5.06 103.32
CA ILE A 354 -19.87 -6.28 104.07
C ILE A 354 -18.74 -6.13 105.10
N GLU A 355 -17.60 -5.52 104.74
CA GLU A 355 -16.51 -5.27 105.69
C GLU A 355 -16.95 -4.33 106.83
N THR A 356 -17.68 -3.25 106.52
CA THR A 356 -18.20 -2.34 107.56
C THR A 356 -19.15 -3.06 108.53
N LEU A 357 -20.09 -3.86 108.01
CA LEU A 357 -21.01 -4.64 108.82
C LEU A 357 -20.28 -5.70 109.66
N ARG A 358 -19.21 -6.34 109.14
CA ARG A 358 -18.37 -7.25 109.93
C ARG A 358 -17.65 -6.53 111.06
N ALA A 359 -17.12 -5.33 110.81
CA ALA A 359 -16.45 -4.53 111.84
C ALA A 359 -17.42 -4.12 112.96
N GLU A 360 -18.62 -3.67 112.60
CA GLU A 360 -19.69 -3.34 113.57
C GLU A 360 -20.11 -4.55 114.39
N LYS A 361 -20.31 -5.71 113.74
CA LYS A 361 -20.59 -6.98 114.43
C LYS A 361 -19.50 -7.33 115.45
N ASN A 362 -18.23 -7.23 115.05
CA ASN A 362 -17.11 -7.58 115.92
C ASN A 362 -17.02 -6.62 117.11
N LYS A 363 -17.20 -5.30 116.89
CA LYS A 363 -17.26 -4.31 117.96
C LYS A 363 -18.38 -4.61 118.96
N LEU A 364 -19.58 -4.93 118.46
CA LEU A 364 -20.71 -5.30 119.32
C LEU A 364 -20.41 -6.58 120.13
N LEU A 365 -19.69 -7.54 119.54
CA LEU A 365 -19.26 -8.76 120.22
C LEU A 365 -18.24 -8.48 121.33
N GLU A 366 -17.28 -7.60 121.08
CA GLU A 366 -16.32 -7.10 122.09
C GLU A 366 -17.04 -6.37 123.23
N ASP A 367 -17.99 -5.48 122.92
CA ASP A 367 -18.80 -4.77 123.90
C ASP A 367 -19.60 -5.76 124.79
N ILE A 368 -20.18 -6.81 124.20
CA ILE A 368 -20.87 -7.88 124.93
C ILE A 368 -19.90 -8.65 125.84
N GLN A 369 -18.72 -9.01 125.36
CA GLN A 369 -17.70 -9.71 126.16
C GLN A 369 -17.21 -8.85 127.32
N HIS A 370 -16.98 -7.56 127.10
CA HIS A 370 -16.61 -6.60 128.15
C HIS A 370 -17.70 -6.52 129.22
N MET A 371 -18.97 -6.38 128.81
CA MET A 371 -20.10 -6.38 129.75
C MET A 371 -20.19 -7.69 130.55
N GLN A 372 -19.95 -8.85 129.93
CA GLN A 372 -19.90 -10.14 130.62
C GLN A 372 -18.75 -10.18 131.65
N GLN A 373 -17.55 -9.69 131.28
CA GLN A 373 -16.39 -9.63 132.16
C GLN A 373 -16.63 -8.69 133.35
N ASP A 374 -17.27 -7.53 133.13
CA ASP A 374 -17.68 -6.59 134.18
C ASP A 374 -18.69 -7.20 135.15
N LEU A 375 -19.68 -7.96 134.64
CA LEU A 375 -20.63 -8.69 135.49
C LEU A 375 -19.93 -9.72 136.38
N ILE A 376 -18.96 -10.45 135.82
CA ILE A 376 -18.15 -11.44 136.55
C ILE A 376 -17.29 -10.74 137.61
N SER A 377 -16.69 -9.57 137.30
CA SER A 377 -15.84 -8.81 138.23
C SER A 377 -16.62 -8.19 139.41
N ASN A 378 -17.91 -7.92 139.25
CA ASN A 378 -18.78 -7.36 140.29
C ASN A 378 -19.39 -8.43 141.23
N GLY A 379 -18.89 -9.68 141.20
CA GLY A 379 -19.25 -10.72 142.16
C GLY A 379 -20.57 -11.46 141.88
N LEU A 380 -21.20 -11.22 140.73
CA LEU A 380 -22.41 -11.92 140.29
C LEU A 380 -22.04 -13.10 139.38
N SER A 381 -21.60 -14.22 139.97
CA SER A 381 -21.39 -15.44 139.19
C SER A 381 -22.73 -16.08 138.82
N PHE A 382 -23.16 -15.93 137.57
CA PHE A 382 -24.16 -16.80 136.96
C PHE A 382 -23.61 -17.31 135.62
N PRO A 383 -23.56 -18.64 135.37
CA PRO A 383 -23.32 -19.16 134.04
C PRO A 383 -24.61 -19.00 133.24
N LEU A 384 -24.87 -17.81 132.71
CA LEU A 384 -25.78 -17.71 131.59
C LEU A 384 -25.01 -18.18 130.36
N LEU A 385 -25.26 -19.42 129.95
CA LEU A 385 -25.02 -19.86 128.59
C LEU A 385 -25.56 -18.79 127.64
N CYS A 386 -24.66 -18.15 126.89
CA CYS A 386 -24.97 -17.72 125.53
C CYS A 386 -24.32 -18.70 124.56
N LYS A 387 -24.84 -19.94 124.57
CA LYS A 387 -25.00 -20.68 123.32
C LYS A 387 -26.12 -19.99 122.54
N PHE A 388 -25.77 -19.00 121.73
CA PHE A 388 -26.50 -18.60 120.53
C PHE A 388 -25.57 -19.04 119.38
N ASN A 389 -25.75 -20.12 118.63
CA ASN A 389 -26.96 -20.81 118.21
C ASN A 389 -26.67 -22.31 118.11
N SER A 390 -27.49 -23.14 118.74
CA SER A 390 -27.85 -24.44 118.18
C SER A 390 -29.18 -24.22 117.44
N ASP A 391 -29.28 -24.77 116.24
CA ASP A 391 -30.55 -25.08 115.57
C ASP A 391 -31.30 -23.92 114.86
N ILE A 392 -30.66 -23.37 113.82
CA ILE A 392 -31.38 -23.06 112.58
C ILE A 392 -31.21 -24.30 111.69
N PRO A 393 -32.27 -24.86 111.07
CA PRO A 393 -32.17 -26.12 110.35
C PRO A 393 -31.05 -26.06 109.31
N GLU A 394 -30.19 -27.08 109.33
CA GLU A 394 -29.13 -27.42 108.36
C GLU A 394 -29.62 -27.59 106.90
N GLY A 395 -30.79 -27.07 106.54
CA GLY A 395 -31.42 -27.28 105.24
C GLY A 395 -31.25 -26.15 104.22
N MET A 396 -30.70 -24.98 104.57
CA MET A 396 -30.75 -23.81 103.66
C MET A 396 -29.44 -23.03 103.47
N ASN A 397 -28.39 -23.30 104.25
CA ASN A 397 -27.14 -22.52 104.20
C ASN A 397 -25.92 -23.37 103.82
N SER A 398 -26.13 -24.54 103.22
CA SER A 398 -25.02 -25.31 102.68
C SER A 398 -24.63 -24.70 101.33
N LEU A 399 -23.34 -24.40 101.17
CA LEU A 399 -22.72 -24.07 99.88
C LEU A 399 -23.17 -25.03 98.76
N HIS A 400 -23.57 -26.26 99.14
CA HIS A 400 -24.11 -27.27 98.25
C HIS A 400 -25.49 -26.92 97.68
N CYS A 401 -26.44 -26.40 98.46
CA CYS A 401 -27.75 -25.98 97.94
C CYS A 401 -27.66 -24.71 97.07
N GLU A 402 -26.77 -23.78 97.39
CA GLU A 402 -26.52 -22.61 96.53
C GLU A 402 -25.82 -23.02 95.22
N LEU A 403 -24.87 -23.96 95.26
CA LEU A 403 -24.24 -24.53 94.06
C LEU A 403 -25.21 -25.36 93.22
N GLU A 404 -26.14 -26.08 93.82
CA GLU A 404 -27.15 -26.89 93.13
C GLU A 404 -28.24 -25.99 92.51
N LEU A 405 -28.61 -24.88 93.17
CA LEU A 405 -29.47 -23.85 92.59
C LEU A 405 -28.77 -23.09 91.43
N ALA A 406 -27.48 -22.78 91.55
CA ALA A 406 -26.70 -22.20 90.45
C ALA A 406 -26.48 -23.18 89.28
N GLN A 407 -26.37 -24.49 89.53
CA GLN A 407 -26.30 -25.53 88.50
C GLN A 407 -27.67 -25.84 87.87
N SER A 408 -28.78 -25.62 88.60
CA SER A 408 -30.16 -25.77 88.10
C SER A 408 -30.68 -24.56 87.33
N SER A 409 -29.90 -23.46 87.26
CA SER A 409 -30.16 -22.39 86.29
C SER A 409 -29.84 -22.91 84.88
N GLU A 410 -30.86 -23.46 84.27
CA GLU A 410 -30.92 -24.09 82.95
C GLU A 410 -30.75 -23.09 81.79
N ILE A 411 -29.86 -22.10 81.95
CA ILE A 411 -29.61 -21.03 80.97
C ILE A 411 -28.18 -21.13 80.38
N THR A 412 -27.28 -21.94 80.93
CA THR A 412 -25.87 -21.93 80.48
C THR A 412 -25.25 -23.26 80.07
N LYS A 413 -26.02 -24.34 79.94
CA LYS A 413 -25.49 -25.58 79.32
C LYS A 413 -25.92 -25.73 77.86
N THR A 414 -27.19 -25.53 77.57
CA THR A 414 -27.76 -25.70 76.23
C THR A 414 -27.30 -24.60 75.25
N GLU A 415 -27.12 -23.36 75.73
CA GLU A 415 -26.58 -22.27 74.89
C GLU A 415 -25.09 -22.44 74.59
N TRP A 416 -24.31 -22.98 75.52
CA TRP A 416 -22.87 -23.18 75.34
C TRP A 416 -22.58 -24.38 74.45
N THR A 417 -23.33 -25.49 74.58
CA THR A 417 -23.23 -26.62 73.64
C THR A 417 -23.77 -26.26 72.26
N CYS A 418 -24.83 -25.44 72.15
CA CYS A 418 -25.32 -24.95 70.86
C CYS A 418 -24.30 -24.03 70.19
N LEU A 419 -23.68 -23.09 70.92
CA LEU A 419 -22.63 -22.24 70.35
C LEU A 419 -21.41 -23.07 69.88
N ASP A 420 -20.99 -24.06 70.66
CA ASP A 420 -19.84 -24.92 70.35
C ASP A 420 -20.12 -25.79 69.11
N GLU A 421 -21.29 -26.42 69.03
CA GLU A 421 -21.72 -27.21 67.86
C GLU A 421 -21.88 -26.35 66.60
N THR A 422 -22.37 -25.11 66.74
CA THR A 422 -22.54 -24.20 65.59
C THR A 422 -21.20 -23.66 65.10
N LEU A 423 -20.30 -23.33 66.02
CA LEU A 423 -18.95 -22.88 65.72
C LEU A 423 -18.12 -24.01 65.07
N ASP A 424 -18.18 -25.22 65.60
CA ASP A 424 -17.54 -26.39 64.99
C ASP A 424 -18.08 -26.67 63.59
N ARG A 425 -19.40 -26.51 63.37
CA ARG A 425 -20.03 -26.68 62.06
C ARG A 425 -19.62 -25.60 61.06
N GLU A 426 -19.51 -24.34 61.48
CA GLU A 426 -19.05 -23.23 60.65
C GLU A 426 -17.55 -23.34 60.33
N VAL A 427 -16.73 -23.76 61.30
CA VAL A 427 -15.30 -24.03 61.11
C VAL A 427 -15.09 -25.21 60.16
N LEU A 428 -15.90 -26.28 60.25
CA LEU A 428 -15.91 -27.37 59.26
C LEU A 428 -16.27 -26.88 57.86
N PHE A 429 -17.24 -25.98 57.71
CA PHE A 429 -17.61 -25.39 56.42
C PHE A 429 -16.50 -24.49 55.84
N LEU A 430 -15.78 -23.75 56.69
CA LEU A 430 -14.67 -22.88 56.27
C LEU A 430 -13.41 -23.70 55.91
N LEU A 431 -13.12 -24.77 56.65
CA LEU A 431 -12.02 -25.70 56.36
C LEU A 431 -12.25 -26.54 55.10
N GLN A 432 -13.51 -26.69 54.67
CA GLN A 432 -13.85 -27.47 53.47
C GLN A 432 -13.45 -26.78 52.16
N GLY A 433 -13.16 -25.48 52.18
CA GLY A 433 -12.60 -24.72 51.05
C GLY A 433 -13.40 -24.77 49.74
N PRO A 434 -13.05 -23.91 48.75
CA PRO A 434 -13.68 -23.94 47.42
C PRO A 434 -13.34 -25.21 46.60
N GLU A 435 -12.33 -25.98 47.03
CA GLU A 435 -11.89 -27.21 46.33
C GLU A 435 -12.94 -28.33 46.38
N TYR A 436 -13.70 -28.49 47.47
CA TYR A 436 -14.74 -29.52 47.57
C TYR A 436 -15.92 -29.28 46.63
N VAL A 437 -16.28 -28.01 46.42
CA VAL A 437 -17.30 -27.61 45.43
C VAL A 437 -16.75 -27.80 44.01
N GLY A 438 -15.47 -27.52 43.81
CA GLY A 438 -14.74 -27.79 42.56
C GLY A 438 -14.71 -29.27 42.19
N GLU A 439 -14.51 -30.19 43.15
CA GLU A 439 -14.51 -31.62 42.89
C GLU A 439 -15.90 -32.17 42.52
N LYS A 440 -16.97 -31.71 43.20
CA LYS A 440 -18.35 -32.08 42.81
C LYS A 440 -18.70 -31.56 41.42
N PHE A 441 -18.29 -30.33 41.09
CA PHE A 441 -18.48 -29.77 39.75
C PHE A 441 -17.67 -30.53 38.69
N LYS A 442 -16.42 -30.89 38.99
CA LYS A 442 -15.55 -31.70 38.13
C LYS A 442 -16.15 -33.09 37.87
N THR A 443 -16.72 -33.72 38.90
CA THR A 443 -17.41 -35.02 38.79
C THR A 443 -18.68 -34.90 37.95
N LEU A 444 -19.47 -33.83 38.13
CA LEU A 444 -20.66 -33.55 37.32
C LEU A 444 -20.30 -33.35 35.84
N MET A 445 -19.22 -32.59 35.58
CA MET A 445 -18.69 -32.38 34.23
C MET A 445 -18.16 -33.67 33.59
N GLN A 446 -17.45 -34.51 34.35
CA GLN A 446 -16.99 -35.81 33.86
C GLN A 446 -18.15 -36.75 33.52
N ASN A 447 -19.24 -36.71 34.28
CA ASN A 447 -20.44 -37.51 34.01
C ASN A 447 -21.20 -37.02 32.76
N LEU A 448 -21.23 -35.70 32.50
CA LEU A 448 -21.83 -35.14 31.29
C LEU A 448 -21.00 -35.43 30.03
N VAL A 449 -19.67 -35.43 30.16
CA VAL A 449 -18.75 -35.80 29.07
C VAL A 449 -18.82 -37.31 28.78
N SER A 450 -18.90 -38.14 29.82
CA SER A 450 -19.01 -39.61 29.67
C SER A 450 -20.40 -40.04 29.19
N GLY A 451 -21.46 -39.30 29.56
CA GLY A 451 -22.82 -39.53 29.07
C GLY A 451 -23.03 -39.21 27.59
N ARG A 452 -22.21 -38.32 27.00
CA ARG A 452 -22.21 -38.07 25.54
C ARG A 452 -21.52 -39.16 24.74
N ALA A 453 -20.61 -39.92 25.33
CA ALA A 453 -19.91 -41.02 24.66
C ALA A 453 -20.72 -42.33 24.56
N GLN A 454 -21.95 -42.37 25.12
CA GLN A 454 -22.88 -43.51 25.01
C GLN A 454 -24.02 -43.26 24.00
N CYS A 455 -23.97 -42.16 23.25
CA CYS A 455 -24.92 -41.83 22.18
C CYS A 455 -24.21 -41.45 20.87
N GLU A 456 -23.12 -42.13 20.55
CA GLU A 456 -22.63 -42.31 19.17
C GLU A 456 -22.80 -43.77 18.74
#